data_AF-A0A843RTZ7-F1
#
_entry.id   AF-A0A843RTZ7-F1
#
_cell.length_a   1.000
_cell.length_b   1.000
_cell.length_c   1.000
_cell.angle_alpha   90.00
_cell.angle_beta   90.00
_cell.angle_gamma   90.00
#
_symmetry.space_group_name_H-M   'P 1'
#
loop_
_entity.id
_entity.type
_entity.pdbx_description
1 polymer ?
#
loop_
_entity_poly.entity_id
_entity_poly.type
_entity_poly.pdbx_seq_one_letter_code
_entity_poly.pdbx_strand_id
1 'polypeptide(L)' 'MASITEVAKEFFAACETGKGWEVCKAYCEPDATFSAQAEPLADVRTLQQYTDWMKGL' A
#
# COMPACT_ATOMS: atom_id res chain seq x y z
N MET A 1 4.24 -12.87 17.12
CA MET A 1 3.70 -12.72 15.75
C MET A 1 2.67 -11.62 15.80
N ALA A 2 2.77 -10.61 14.94
CA ALA A 2 1.75 -9.57 14.84
C ALA A 2 0.45 -10.17 14.29
N SER A 3 -0.69 -9.68 14.76
CA SER A 3 -1.99 -10.02 14.18
C SER A 3 -2.16 -9.35 12.82
N ILE A 4 -3.05 -9.90 11.97
CA ILE A 4 -3.38 -9.28 10.68
C ILE A 4 -3.87 -7.83 10.84
N THR A 5 -4.58 -7.54 11.92
CA THR A 5 -5.08 -6.20 12.23
C THR A 5 -3.95 -5.22 12.57
N GLU A 6 -2.91 -5.67 13.27
CA GLU A 6 -1.75 -4.83 13.57
C GLU A 6 -0.98 -4.51 12.28
N VAL A 7 -0.68 -5.53 11.45
CA VAL A 7 0.00 -5.34 10.17
C VAL A 7 -0.78 -4.39 9.25
N ALA A 8 -2.11 -4.54 9.17
CA ALA A 8 -2.95 -3.66 8.36
C ALA A 8 -2.93 -2.20 8.84
N LYS A 9 -2.91 -1.96 10.15
CA LYS A 9 -2.80 -0.61 10.72
C LYS A 9 -1.45 0.03 10.42
N GLU A 10 -0.37 -0.74 10.51
CA GLU A 10 0.98 -0.27 10.21
C GLU A 10 1.14 0.07 8.73
N PHE A 11 0.63 -0.80 7.83
CA PHE A 11 0.57 -0.52 6.40
C PHE A 11 -0.20 0.77 6.11
N PHE A 12 -1.40 0.91 6.67
CA PHE A 12 -2.24 2.10 6.49
C PHE A 12 -1.50 3.37 6.95
N ALA A 13 -0.91 3.36 8.13
CA ALA A 13 -0.15 4.50 8.64
C ALA A 13 1.05 4.85 7.75
N ALA A 14 1.80 3.86 7.26
CA ALA A 14 2.92 4.09 6.36
C ALA A 14 2.47 4.65 4.99
N CYS A 15 1.38 4.12 4.45
CA CYS A 15 0.83 4.51 3.16
C CYS A 15 0.27 5.94 3.20
N GLU A 16 -0.61 6.23 4.15
CA GLU A 16 -1.28 7.54 4.29
C GLU A 16 -0.35 8.68 4.73
N THR A 17 0.78 8.36 5.37
CA THR A 17 1.81 9.36 5.70
C THR A 17 2.86 9.52 4.61
N GLY A 18 2.62 8.96 3.41
CA GLY A 18 3.45 9.15 2.22
C GLY A 18 4.85 8.55 2.35
N LYS A 19 5.03 7.48 3.12
CA LYS A 19 6.35 6.81 3.24
C LYS A 19 6.80 6.16 1.93
N GLY A 20 5.85 5.80 1.07
CA GLY A 20 6.08 5.15 -0.22
C GLY A 20 6.44 3.68 -0.11
N TRP A 21 6.74 3.07 -1.25
CA TRP A 21 6.88 1.62 -1.38
C TRP A 21 7.96 1.00 -0.49
N GLU A 22 9.12 1.66 -0.36
CA GLU A 22 10.26 1.11 0.38
C GLU A 22 9.94 0.76 1.84
N VAL A 23 9.01 1.50 2.45
CA VAL A 23 8.52 1.20 3.80
C VAL A 23 7.30 0.28 3.75
N CYS A 24 6.36 0.53 2.84
CA CYS A 24 5.11 -0.21 2.78
C CYS A 24 5.29 -1.71 2.45
N LYS A 25 6.32 -2.06 1.66
CA LYS A 25 6.61 -3.44 1.26
C LYS A 25 6.91 -4.40 2.42
N ALA A 26 7.32 -3.88 3.58
CA ALA A 26 7.56 -4.69 4.78
C ALA A 26 6.27 -5.34 5.33
N TYR A 27 5.10 -4.81 4.94
CA TYR A 27 3.79 -5.26 5.37
C TYR A 27 3.03 -6.05 4.28
N CYS A 28 3.68 -6.32 3.14
CA CYS A 28 3.03 -6.92 1.97
C CYS A 28 3.71 -8.24 1.59
N GLU A 29 2.91 -9.18 1.07
CA GLU A 29 3.45 -10.38 0.41
C GLU A 29 4.09 -10.00 -0.94
N PRO A 30 5.19 -10.64 -1.36
CA PRO A 30 5.89 -10.32 -2.61
C PRO A 30 5.02 -10.39 -3.86
N ASP A 31 4.05 -11.31 -3.88
CA ASP A 31 3.16 -11.55 -5.03
C ASP A 31 1.76 -10.93 -4.85
N ALA A 32 1.60 -10.03 -3.88
CA ALA A 32 0.30 -9.40 -3.62
C ALA A 32 -0.13 -8.48 -4.78
N THR A 33 -1.34 -8.73 -5.30
CA THR A 33 -1.98 -7.90 -6.33
C THR A 33 -2.70 -6.69 -5.70
N PHE A 34 -2.93 -5.64 -6.48
CA PHE A 34 -3.74 -4.49 -6.07
C PHE A 34 -4.95 -4.28 -6.98
N SER A 35 -6.09 -3.93 -6.39
CA SER A 35 -7.30 -3.53 -7.10
C SER A 35 -8.06 -2.46 -6.32
N ALA A 36 -8.52 -1.41 -7.01
CA ALA A 36 -9.37 -0.38 -6.45
C ALA A 36 -10.51 -0.05 -7.41
N GLN A 37 -11.68 0.31 -6.85
CA GLN A 37 -12.85 0.72 -7.64
C GLN A 37 -12.84 2.23 -7.97
N ALA A 38 -11.80 2.95 -7.56
CA ALA A 38 -11.67 4.38 -7.76
C ALA A 38 -11.13 4.68 -9.17
N GLU A 39 -11.84 5.54 -9.92
CA GLU A 39 -11.42 5.98 -11.25
C GLU A 39 -9.97 6.54 -11.28
N PRO A 40 -9.51 7.35 -10.30
CA PRO A 40 -8.12 7.83 -10.28
C PRO A 40 -7.06 6.72 -10.20
N LEU A 41 -7.45 5.52 -9.78
CA LEU A 41 -6.59 4.34 -9.63
C LEU A 41 -6.87 3.29 -10.71
N ALA A 42 -7.60 3.63 -11.77
CA ALA A 42 -8.02 2.68 -12.79
C ALA A 42 -6.86 1.93 -13.47
N ASP A 43 -5.67 2.54 -13.56
CA ASP A 43 -4.45 1.94 -14.15
C ASP A 43 -3.45 1.42 -13.10
N VAL A 44 -3.76 1.55 -11.81
CA VAL A 44 -2.92 1.04 -10.72
C VAL A 44 -3.21 -0.45 -10.53
N ARG A 45 -2.16 -1.27 -10.62
CA ARG A 45 -2.27 -2.75 -10.58
C ARG A 45 -1.40 -3.40 -9.50
N THR A 46 -0.48 -2.64 -8.92
CA THR A 46 0.46 -3.12 -7.91
C THR A 46 0.40 -2.25 -6.65
N LEU A 47 0.72 -2.85 -5.50
CA LEU A 47 0.84 -2.12 -4.24
C LEU A 47 1.95 -1.06 -4.30
N GLN A 48 3.04 -1.34 -5.02
CA GLN A 48 4.09 -0.36 -5.29
C GLN A 48 3.50 0.90 -5.95
N GLN A 49 2.82 0.75 -7.09
CA GLN A 49 2.19 1.87 -7.78
C GLN A 49 1.21 2.64 -6.88
N TYR A 50 0.41 1.94 -6.08
CA TYR A 50 -0.53 2.58 -5.15
C TYR A 50 0.19 3.40 -4.06
N THR A 51 1.18 2.81 -3.39
CA THR A 51 1.93 3.47 -2.31
C THR A 51 2.79 4.63 -2.81
N ASP A 52 3.32 4.54 -4.03
CA ASP A 52 4.04 5.63 -4.69
C ASP A 52 3.09 6.75 -5.14
N TRP A 53 1.88 6.40 -5.59
CA TRP A 53 0.81 7.37 -5.87
C TRP A 53 0.40 8.13 -4.60
N MET A 54 0.19 7.43 -3.49
CA MET A 54 -0.13 8.03 -2.19
C MET A 54 0.98 8.94 -1.66
N LYS A 55 2.25 8.63 -1.94
CA LYS A 55 3.40 9.47 -1.58
C LYS A 55 3.44 10.79 -2.36
N GLY A 56 2.84 10.84 -3.54
CA GLY A 56 2.80 12.03 -4.40
C GLY A 56 1.57 12.94 -4.20
N LEU A 57 0.61 12.52 -3.39
CA LEU A 57 -0.55 13.32 -2.97
C LEU A 57 -0.20 14.28 -1.84
#